data_AF-A0A970J1I5-F1
#
_entry.id   AF-A0A970J1I5-F1
#
_cell.length_a   1.000
_cell.length_b   1.000
_cell.length_c   1.000
_cell.angle_alpha   90.00
_cell.angle_beta   90.00
_cell.angle_gamma   90.00
#
_symmetry.space_group_name_H-M   'P 1'
#
loop_
_entity.id
_entity.type
_entity.pdbx_description
1 polymer ?
#
loop_
_entity_poly.entity_id
_entity_poly.type
_entity_poly.pdbx_seq_one_letter_code
_entity_poly.pdbx_strand_id
1 'polypeptide(L)'
;MGKKEMRPVGKDEITYQEFTYIIIGAIFGVGILSLPNQLAEVSKQDGWISAVVGGIYPLYIALTTIYISSKFPNDDVLSVGKKIFGKFLGSILNFLFFGHFFVNLIGITTGAMRLSIVYIVGFLTVFKISIVVIILAVYGSLLGLKVIGRLNEFMYY
;
A
#
# COMPACT_ATOMS: atom_id res chain seq x y z
N MET A 1 -15.52 -20.65 -27.67
CA MET A 1 -15.06 -19.97 -26.44
C MET A 1 -13.58 -20.29 -26.26
N GLY A 2 -12.70 -19.35 -26.62
CA GLY A 2 -11.26 -19.58 -26.68
C GLY A 2 -10.68 -19.86 -25.30
N LYS A 3 -9.97 -20.99 -25.17
CA LYS A 3 -9.11 -21.26 -24.02
C LYS A 3 -8.12 -20.10 -23.91
N LYS A 4 -8.22 -19.30 -22.84
CA LYS A 4 -7.14 -18.41 -22.41
C LYS A 4 -5.98 -19.33 -22.01
N GLU A 5 -5.04 -19.54 -22.92
CA GLU A 5 -3.77 -20.18 -22.60
C GLU A 5 -3.14 -19.37 -21.46
N MET A 6 -2.99 -20.01 -20.30
CA MET A 6 -2.23 -19.42 -19.20
C MET A 6 -0.78 -19.38 -19.63
N ARG A 7 -0.28 -18.16 -19.88
CA ARG A 7 1.14 -17.92 -20.17
C ARG A 7 1.97 -18.44 -19.00
N PRO A 8 3.14 -19.04 -19.25
CA PRO A 8 4.03 -19.48 -18.18
C PRO A 8 4.40 -18.27 -17.33
N VAL A 9 4.23 -18.40 -16.01
CA VAL A 9 4.56 -17.36 -15.04
C VAL A 9 6.03 -17.00 -15.21
N GLY A 10 6.31 -15.82 -15.76
CA GLY A 10 7.66 -15.28 -15.88
C GLY A 10 8.32 -15.20 -14.50
N LYS A 11 9.66 -15.24 -14.43
CA LYS A 11 10.39 -15.20 -13.13
C LYS A 11 10.00 -14.01 -12.24
N ASP A 12 9.52 -12.92 -12.85
CA ASP A 12 9.08 -11.69 -12.17
C ASP A 12 7.55 -11.53 -12.11
N GLU A 13 6.77 -12.50 -12.60
CA GLU A 13 5.31 -12.46 -12.57
C GLU A 13 4.76 -12.96 -11.23
N ILE A 14 3.85 -12.18 -10.66
CA ILE A 14 3.18 -12.50 -9.39
C ILE A 14 1.87 -13.26 -9.63
N THR A 15 1.53 -14.17 -8.73
CA THR A 15 0.24 -14.89 -8.75
C THR A 15 -0.88 -13.97 -8.24
N TYR A 16 -2.14 -14.34 -8.51
CA TYR A 16 -3.30 -13.61 -7.99
C TYR A 16 -3.32 -13.60 -6.45
N GLN A 17 -2.85 -14.66 -5.81
CA GLN A 17 -2.77 -14.75 -4.34
C GLN A 17 -1.69 -13.81 -3.81
N GLU A 18 -0.48 -13.85 -4.37
CA GLU A 18 0.62 -12.94 -4.03
C GLU A 18 0.20 -11.47 -4.21
N PHE A 19 -0.49 -11.14 -5.31
CA PHE A 19 -1.02 -9.79 -5.54
C PHE A 19 -2.07 -9.38 -4.50
N THR A 20 -2.99 -10.28 -4.16
CA THR A 20 -4.02 -10.02 -3.15
C THR A 20 -3.39 -9.76 -1.78
N TYR A 21 -2.40 -10.57 -1.38
CA TYR A 21 -1.70 -10.38 -0.12
C TYR A 21 -0.82 -9.13 -0.09
N ILE A 22 -0.24 -8.71 -1.23
CA ILE A 22 0.41 -7.40 -1.32
C ILE A 22 -0.59 -6.27 -1.05
N ILE A 23 -1.79 -6.32 -1.64
CA ILE A 23 -2.83 -5.30 -1.40
C ILE A 23 -3.26 -5.30 0.07
N ILE A 24 -3.52 -6.48 0.63
CA ILE A 24 -3.86 -6.66 2.05
C ILE A 24 -2.75 -6.05 2.91
N GLY A 25 -1.48 -6.43 2.70
CA GLY A 25 -0.35 -5.89 3.45
C GLY A 25 -0.16 -4.39 3.31
N ALA A 26 -0.44 -3.82 2.14
CA ALA A 26 -0.40 -2.38 1.92
C ALA A 26 -1.50 -1.63 2.69
N ILE A 27 -2.67 -2.24 2.88
CA ILE A 27 -3.78 -1.70 3.68
C ILE A 27 -3.46 -1.84 5.18
N PHE A 28 -3.00 -3.02 5.59
CA PHE A 28 -2.62 -3.37 6.95
C PHE A 28 -1.20 -2.86 7.29
N GLY A 29 -1.00 -1.55 7.14
CA GLY A 29 0.22 -0.87 7.62
C GLY A 29 0.19 -0.59 9.12
N VAL A 30 1.13 0.22 9.61
CA VAL A 30 1.17 0.63 11.04
C VAL A 30 -0.12 1.32 11.50
N GLY A 31 -0.87 1.91 10.56
CA GLY A 31 -2.15 2.55 10.82
C GLY A 31 -3.20 1.65 11.48
N ILE A 32 -3.17 0.33 11.29
CA ILE A 32 -4.14 -0.56 11.94
C ILE A 32 -4.05 -0.52 13.48
N LEU A 33 -2.87 -0.24 14.03
CA LEU A 33 -2.67 -0.21 15.47
C LEU A 33 -3.08 1.13 16.10
N SER A 34 -3.09 2.22 15.32
CA SER A 34 -3.46 3.55 15.82
C SER A 34 -4.90 3.95 15.48
N LEU A 35 -5.43 3.48 14.35
CA LEU A 35 -6.74 3.89 13.84
C LEU A 35 -7.90 3.55 14.79
N PRO A 36 -8.00 2.35 15.39
CA PRO A 36 -9.09 2.03 16.32
C PRO A 36 -9.08 2.93 17.56
N ASN A 37 -7.89 3.25 18.09
CA ASN A 37 -7.73 4.13 19.24
C ASN A 37 -8.21 5.56 18.92
N GLN A 38 -7.78 6.12 17.78
CA GLN A 38 -8.22 7.45 17.34
C GLN A 38 -9.74 7.48 17.07
N LEU A 39 -10.27 6.40 16.51
CA LEU A 39 -11.69 6.30 16.22
C LEU A 39 -12.53 6.21 17.49
N ALA A 40 -12.08 5.44 18.49
CA ALA A 40 -12.72 5.34 19.79
C ALA A 40 -12.64 6.64 20.59
N GLU A 41 -11.56 7.41 20.46
CA GLU A 41 -11.42 8.72 21.12
C GLU A 41 -12.50 9.71 20.65
N VAL A 42 -12.80 9.72 19.35
CA VAL A 42 -13.78 10.64 18.75
C VAL A 42 -15.21 10.08 18.80
N SER A 43 -15.40 8.82 18.39
CA SER A 43 -16.73 8.21 18.20
C SER A 43 -17.18 7.37 19.39
N LYS A 44 -16.32 7.12 20.38
CA LYS A 44 -16.59 6.31 21.56
C LYS A 44 -17.18 4.94 21.18
N GLN A 45 -18.39 4.64 21.66
CA GLN A 45 -19.07 3.36 21.45
C GLN A 45 -19.54 3.17 19.99
N ASP A 46 -19.73 4.26 19.24
CA ASP A 46 -20.21 4.24 17.85
C ASP A 46 -19.06 4.16 16.84
N GLY A 47 -17.83 3.89 17.28
CA GLY A 47 -16.65 3.80 16.41
C GLY A 47 -16.78 2.77 15.28
N TRP A 48 -17.53 1.69 15.49
CA TRP A 48 -17.77 0.69 14.45
C TRP A 48 -18.58 1.25 13.26
N ILE A 49 -19.52 2.18 13.51
CA ILE A 49 -20.30 2.84 12.45
C ILE A 49 -19.37 3.75 11.65
N SER A 50 -18.56 4.55 12.34
CA SER A 50 -17.56 5.41 11.71
C SER A 50 -16.56 4.61 10.88
N ALA A 51 -16.16 3.41 11.32
CA ALA A 51 -15.29 2.51 10.54
C ALA A 51 -15.98 2.01 9.26
N VAL A 52 -17.23 1.57 9.35
CA VAL A 52 -18.00 1.10 8.19
C VAL A 52 -18.20 2.21 7.16
N VAL A 53 -18.58 3.41 7.63
CA VAL A 53 -18.74 4.59 6.76
C VAL A 53 -17.40 4.98 6.14
N GLY A 54 -16.31 4.95 6.92
CA GLY A 54 -14.96 5.20 6.42
C GLY A 54 -14.50 4.21 5.35
N GLY A 55 -14.98 2.97 5.39
CA GLY A 55 -14.69 1.93 4.39
C GLY A 55 -15.33 2.16 3.02
N ILE A 56 -16.38 2.99 2.93
CA ILE A 56 -17.09 3.25 1.66
C ILE A 56 -16.16 3.94 0.65
N TYR A 57 -15.35 4.90 1.10
CA TYR A 57 -14.49 5.68 0.21
C TYR A 57 -13.39 4.82 -0.46
N PRO A 58 -12.59 4.00 0.28
CA PRO A 58 -11.66 3.06 -0.34
C PRO A 58 -12.31 2.09 -1.34
N LEU A 59 -13.52 1.59 -1.04
CA LEU A 59 -14.24 0.71 -1.96
C LEU A 59 -14.61 1.42 -3.26
N TYR A 60 -15.10 2.65 -3.18
CA TYR A 60 -15.37 3.47 -4.36
C TYR A 60 -14.12 3.70 -5.22
N ILE A 61 -12.98 4.00 -4.59
CA ILE A 61 -11.70 4.18 -5.28
C ILE A 61 -11.23 2.86 -5.92
N ALA A 62 -11.37 1.73 -5.23
CA ALA A 62 -11.01 0.41 -5.78
C ALA A 62 -11.83 0.06 -7.02
N LEU A 63 -13.16 0.24 -6.98
CA LEU A 63 -14.04 -0.01 -8.13
C LEU A 63 -13.70 0.90 -9.32
N THR A 64 -13.43 2.17 -9.05
CA THR A 64 -13.01 3.12 -10.08
C THR A 64 -11.67 2.72 -10.70
N THR A 65 -10.73 2.24 -9.88
CA THR A 65 -9.40 1.78 -10.34
C THR A 65 -9.53 0.54 -11.23
N ILE A 66 -10.37 -0.42 -10.85
CA ILE A 66 -10.66 -1.62 -11.66
C ILE A 66 -11.25 -1.21 -13.00
N TYR A 67 -12.23 -0.31 -13.01
CA TYR A 67 -12.85 0.17 -14.24
C TYR A 67 -11.83 0.84 -15.18
N ILE A 68 -11.01 1.76 -14.64
CA ILE A 68 -9.98 2.46 -15.42
C ILE A 68 -8.93 1.48 -15.96
N SER A 69 -8.44 0.56 -15.12
CA SER A 69 -7.44 -0.43 -15.51
C SER A 69 -7.96 -1.36 -16.62
N SER A 70 -9.24 -1.72 -16.59
CA SER A 70 -9.87 -2.51 -17.66
C SER A 70 -9.95 -1.76 -19.00
N LYS A 71 -10.07 -0.43 -18.97
CA LYS A 71 -10.16 0.42 -20.16
C LYS A 71 -8.79 0.75 -20.75
N PHE A 72 -7.76 0.80 -19.92
CA PHE A 72 -6.37 1.13 -20.31
C PHE A 72 -5.39 0.03 -19.86
N PRO A 73 -5.50 -1.21 -20.39
CA PRO A 73 -4.79 -2.38 -19.86
C PRO A 73 -3.26 -2.36 -20.05
N ASN A 74 -2.76 -1.53 -20.97
CA ASN A 74 -1.33 -1.43 -21.29
C ASN A 74 -0.69 -0.11 -20.82
N ASP A 75 -1.46 0.77 -20.18
CA ASP A 75 -0.95 2.05 -19.70
C ASP A 75 -0.70 1.99 -18.20
N ASP A 76 0.38 2.64 -17.75
CA ASP A 76 0.63 2.85 -16.34
C ASP A 76 -0.25 3.99 -15.76
N VAL A 77 -0.39 4.03 -14.44
CA VAL A 77 -1.22 5.01 -13.73
C VAL A 77 -0.87 6.46 -14.09
N LEU A 78 0.41 6.77 -14.31
CA LEU A 78 0.89 8.12 -14.63
C LEU A 78 0.53 8.50 -16.08
N SER A 79 0.62 7.55 -16.99
CA SER A 79 0.24 7.70 -18.40
C SER A 79 -1.27 7.87 -18.54
N VAL A 80 -2.05 7.07 -17.80
CA VAL A 80 -3.53 7.19 -17.75
C VAL A 80 -3.94 8.57 -17.24
N GLY A 81 -3.30 9.07 -16.17
CA GLY A 81 -3.57 10.41 -15.64
C GLY A 81 -3.38 11.51 -16.69
N LYS A 82 -2.30 11.46 -17.47
CA LYS A 82 -2.05 12.40 -18.57
C LYS A 82 -3.03 12.26 -19.73
N LYS A 83 -3.51 11.05 -20.04
CA LYS A 83 -4.49 10.81 -21.11
C LYS A 83 -5.88 11.34 -20.75
N ILE A 84 -6.31 11.17 -19.49
CA ILE A 84 -7.64 11.57 -19.04
C ILE A 84 -7.72 13.08 -18.79
N PHE A 85 -6.74 13.66 -18.09
CA PHE A 85 -6.77 15.05 -17.64
C PHE A 85 -5.95 16.01 -18.51
N GLY A 86 -5.29 15.49 -19.56
CA GLY A 86 -4.36 16.24 -20.39
C GLY A 86 -2.97 16.39 -19.77
N LYS A 87 -2.03 16.95 -20.55
CA LYS A 87 -0.60 17.02 -20.16
C LYS A 87 -0.35 17.86 -18.92
N PHE A 88 -1.01 19.01 -18.80
CA PHE A 88 -0.77 19.95 -17.70
C PHE A 88 -1.35 19.42 -16.38
N LEU A 89 -2.67 19.23 -16.32
CA LEU A 89 -3.34 18.78 -15.10
C LEU A 89 -2.92 17.36 -14.71
N GLY A 90 -2.75 16.46 -15.68
CA GLY A 90 -2.23 15.12 -15.43
C GLY A 90 -0.81 15.11 -14.86
N SER A 91 0.06 16.04 -15.26
CA SER A 91 1.40 16.14 -14.67
C SER A 91 1.37 16.63 -13.22
N ILE A 92 0.47 17.57 -12.89
CA ILE A 92 0.26 18.02 -11.51
C ILE A 92 -0.26 16.87 -10.63
N LEU A 93 -1.26 16.13 -11.11
CA LEU A 93 -1.80 14.98 -10.40
C LEU A 93 -0.75 13.88 -10.18
N ASN A 94 0.07 13.60 -11.19
CA ASN A 94 1.18 12.65 -11.05
C ASN A 94 2.19 13.11 -10.00
N PHE A 95 2.51 14.41 -9.95
CA PHE A 95 3.40 14.95 -8.93
C PHE A 95 2.81 14.79 -7.52
N LEU A 96 1.52 15.10 -7.34
CA LEU A 96 0.82 14.89 -6.07
C LEU A 96 0.79 13.40 -5.67
N PHE A 97 0.58 12.52 -6.64
CA PHE A 97 0.60 11.07 -6.43
C PHE A 97 1.99 10.61 -5.96
N PHE A 98 3.08 11.08 -6.57
CA PHE A 98 4.43 10.82 -6.07
C PHE A 98 4.66 11.38 -4.66
N GLY A 99 4.21 12.61 -4.39
CA GLY A 99 4.29 13.22 -3.06
C GLY A 99 3.59 12.40 -1.98
N HIS A 100 2.47 11.76 -2.32
CA HIS A 100 1.76 10.86 -1.41
C HIS A 100 2.61 9.69 -0.91
N PHE A 101 3.47 9.10 -1.75
CA PHE A 101 4.37 8.02 -1.32
C PHE A 101 5.43 8.50 -0.33
N PHE A 102 5.93 9.75 -0.46
CA PHE A 102 6.85 10.32 0.52
C PHE A 102 6.17 10.51 1.89
N VAL A 103 4.94 11.01 1.91
CA VAL A 103 4.18 11.16 3.15
C VAL A 103 3.93 9.80 3.80
N ASN A 104 3.56 8.78 3.01
CA ASN A 104 3.39 7.42 3.52
C ASN A 104 4.70 6.83 4.06
N LEU A 105 5.83 7.01 3.38
CA LEU A 105 7.13 6.54 3.84
C LEU A 105 7.46 7.12 5.23
N ILE A 106 7.26 8.43 5.40
CA ILE A 106 7.48 9.11 6.69
C ILE A 106 6.52 8.55 7.76
N GLY A 107 5.24 8.40 7.43
CA GLY A 107 4.22 7.87 8.32
C GLY A 107 4.51 6.44 8.80
N ILE A 108 4.80 5.52 7.87
CA ILE A 108 5.12 4.12 8.15
C ILE A 108 6.40 4.02 8.98
N THR A 109 7.45 4.75 8.59
CA THR A 109 8.72 4.74 9.33
C THR A 109 8.52 5.26 10.75
N THR A 110 7.77 6.36 10.93
CA THR A 110 7.46 6.91 12.26
C THR A 110 6.65 5.97 13.13
N GLY A 111 5.65 5.32 12.53
CA GLY A 111 4.89 4.29 13.20
C GLY A 111 5.76 3.11 13.65
N ALA A 112 6.57 2.57 12.75
CA ALA A 112 7.47 1.45 13.04
C ALA A 112 8.48 1.80 14.14
N MET A 113 9.03 3.02 14.13
CA MET A 113 9.94 3.50 15.17
C MET A 113 9.27 3.53 16.55
N ARG A 114 8.06 4.09 16.64
CA ARG A 114 7.32 4.17 17.90
C ARG A 114 7.03 2.78 18.47
N LEU A 115 6.57 1.86 17.63
CA LEU A 115 6.29 0.49 18.04
C LEU A 115 7.55 -0.23 18.51
N SER A 116 8.65 -0.10 17.76
CA SER A 116 9.93 -0.72 18.15
C SER A 116 10.44 -0.21 19.49
N ILE A 117 10.36 1.09 19.78
CA ILE A 117 10.80 1.64 21.08
C ILE A 117 9.92 1.11 22.22
N VAL A 118 8.60 1.06 22.02
CA VAL A 118 7.66 0.64 23.07
C VAL A 118 7.75 -0.87 23.34
N TYR A 119 7.88 -1.70 22.30
CA TYR A 119 7.68 -3.14 22.42
C TYR A 119 8.94 -4.01 22.23
N ILE A 120 10.00 -3.48 21.61
CA ILE A 120 11.17 -4.29 21.21
C ILE A 120 12.45 -3.77 21.85
N VAL A 121 12.81 -2.50 21.62
CA VAL A 121 14.13 -1.94 21.92
C VAL A 121 14.02 -0.51 22.46
N GLY A 122 13.61 -0.39 23.73
CA GLY A 122 13.40 0.92 24.38
C GLY A 122 14.65 1.76 24.59
N PHE A 123 15.84 1.16 24.53
CA PHE A 123 17.12 1.88 24.76
C PHE A 123 17.75 2.44 23.47
N LEU A 124 17.21 2.12 22.28
CA LEU A 124 17.81 2.54 21.01
C LEU A 124 17.25 3.90 20.56
N THR A 125 18.12 4.76 20.04
CA THR A 125 17.70 6.07 19.50
C THR A 125 16.85 5.89 18.25
N VAL A 126 15.83 6.74 18.11
CA VAL A 126 14.91 6.81 16.96
C VAL A 126 15.66 6.70 15.62
N PHE A 127 16.72 7.49 15.44
CA PHE A 127 17.53 7.52 14.22
C PHE A 127 18.13 6.16 13.82
N LYS A 128 18.60 5.37 14.80
CA LYS A 128 19.18 4.05 14.53
C LYS A 128 18.11 3.07 14.04
N ILE A 129 16.91 3.13 14.62
CA ILE A 129 15.78 2.31 14.18
C ILE A 129 15.34 2.70 12.77
N SER A 130 15.26 4.01 12.45
CA SER A 130 14.90 4.48 11.11
C SER A 130 15.84 3.90 10.05
N ILE A 131 17.15 3.95 10.30
CA ILE A 131 18.15 3.47 9.35
C ILE A 131 17.94 1.97 9.09
N VAL A 132 17.76 1.17 10.14
CA VAL A 132 17.56 -0.28 9.98
C VAL A 132 16.28 -0.57 9.18
N VAL A 133 15.16 0.10 9.50
CA VAL A 133 13.90 -0.07 8.77
C VAL A 133 14.03 0.31 7.29
N ILE A 134 14.69 1.43 6.99
CA ILE A 134 14.90 1.89 5.61
C ILE A 134 15.82 0.93 4.85
N ILE A 135 16.92 0.46 5.46
CA ILE A 135 17.83 -0.50 4.82
C ILE A 135 17.08 -1.79 4.48
N LEU A 136 16.27 -2.33 5.40
CA LEU A 136 15.48 -3.53 5.14
C LEU A 136 14.45 -3.31 4.04
N ALA A 137 13.78 -2.15 4.00
CA ALA A 137 12.83 -1.81 2.95
C ALA A 137 13.51 -1.70 1.58
N VAL A 138 14.68 -1.03 1.50
CA VAL A 138 15.47 -0.93 0.27
C VAL A 138 15.95 -2.30 -0.18
N TYR A 139 16.49 -3.11 0.73
CA TYR A 139 16.94 -4.47 0.41
C TYR A 139 15.79 -5.33 -0.13
N GLY A 140 14.62 -5.29 0.50
CA GLY A 140 13.43 -5.98 0.02
C GLY A 140 12.99 -5.50 -1.37
N SER A 141 13.06 -4.21 -1.65
CA SER A 141 12.73 -3.65 -2.97
C SER A 141 13.69 -4.09 -4.08
N LEU A 142 14.97 -4.28 -3.75
CA LEU A 142 16.00 -4.73 -4.71
C LEU A 142 15.82 -6.21 -5.10
N LEU A 143 15.17 -7.02 -4.25
CA LEU A 143 14.88 -8.43 -4.53
C LEU A 143 13.70 -8.62 -5.51
N GLY A 144 12.98 -7.55 -5.83
CA GLY A 144 11.90 -7.55 -6.82
C GLY A 144 10.53 -7.93 -6.28
N LEU A 145 9.51 -7.71 -7.12
CA LEU A 145 8.09 -7.82 -6.74
C LEU A 145 7.69 -9.25 -6.35
N LYS A 146 8.33 -10.26 -6.95
CA LYS A 146 8.05 -11.68 -6.65
C LYS A 146 8.38 -12.04 -5.20
N VAL A 147 9.51 -11.54 -4.69
CA VAL A 147 9.93 -11.80 -3.31
C VAL A 147 8.99 -11.09 -2.33
N ILE A 148 8.59 -9.85 -2.63
CA ILE A 148 7.61 -9.11 -1.83
C ILE A 148 6.27 -9.87 -1.79
N GLY A 149 5.81 -10.39 -2.93
CA GLY A 149 4.59 -11.19 -3.02
C GLY A 149 4.63 -12.44 -2.14
N ARG A 150 5.70 -13.23 -2.23
CA ARG A 150 5.89 -14.43 -1.41
C ARG A 150 5.99 -14.14 0.08
N LEU A 151 6.66 -13.04 0.46
CA LEU A 151 6.75 -12.63 1.86
C LEU A 151 5.36 -12.27 2.41
N ASN A 152 4.56 -11.52 1.66
CA ASN A 152 3.20 -11.20 2.07
C ASN A 152 2.33 -12.45 2.14
N GLU A 153 2.41 -13.34 1.15
CA GLU A 153 1.70 -14.61 1.20
C GLU A 153 2.07 -15.43 2.45
N PHE A 154 3.36 -15.55 2.76
CA PHE A 154 3.81 -16.25 3.98
C PHE A 154 3.32 -15.59 5.28
N MET A 155 3.22 -14.26 5.32
CA MET A 155 2.77 -13.54 6.52
C MET A 155 1.27 -13.65 6.79
N TYR A 156 0.45 -13.83 5.73
CA TYR A 156 -1.01 -13.80 5.82
C TYR A 156 -1.69 -15.16 5.59
N TYR A 157 -0.93 -16.20 5.21
CA TYR A 157 -1.38 -17.59 5.10
C TYR A 157 -1.43 -18.27 6.47
#